data_AF-A0A848SYH9-F1
#
_entry.id   AF-A0A848SYH9-F1
#
_cell.length_a   1.000
_cell.length_b   1.000
_cell.length_c   1.000
_cell.angle_alpha   90.00
_cell.angle_beta   90.00
_cell.angle_gamma   90.00
#
_symmetry.space_group_name_H-M   'P 1'
#
loop_
_entity.id
_entity.type
_entity.pdbx_description
1 polymer ?
#
loop_
_entity_poly.entity_id
_entity_poly.type
_entity_poly.pdbx_seq_one_letter_code
_entity_poly.pdbx_strand_id
1 'polypeptide(L)'
;MPTPHPLEEIDDDRCYQWYLDQSATLSAGRAARQDGLIATITQISSAAVLAVPGFVVASESGLPSFWANEILYFGITGFGGALLAAMAEQHYSAKAHQKQIEILEKFYFKESSETEDIASRNKVKWARRTSYLLFLLALTLTAVGLIRI
;
A
#
# COMPACT_ATOMS: atom_id res chain seq x y z
N MET A 1 31.12 28.06 -0.64
CA MET A 1 31.47 27.31 -1.87
C MET A 1 30.38 26.24 -2.04
N PRO A 2 29.78 26.08 -3.23
CA PRO A 2 28.90 24.94 -3.46
C PRO A 2 29.69 23.65 -3.24
N THR A 3 29.09 22.69 -2.54
CA THR A 3 29.70 21.36 -2.35
C THR A 3 29.75 20.65 -3.71
N PRO A 4 30.90 20.09 -4.11
CA PRO A 4 31.03 19.35 -5.36
C PRO A 4 30.05 18.18 -5.41
N HIS A 5 29.58 17.86 -6.62
CA HIS A 5 28.60 16.78 -6.78
C HIS A 5 29.28 15.43 -6.50
N PRO A 6 28.63 14.48 -5.78
CA PRO A 6 29.26 13.20 -5.44
C PRO A 6 29.70 12.36 -6.66
N LEU A 7 29.20 12.67 -7.85
CA LEU A 7 29.53 12.00 -9.12
C LEU A 7 30.36 12.89 -10.07
N GLU A 8 30.91 14.01 -9.61
CA GLU A 8 31.57 15.01 -10.48
C GLU A 8 32.76 14.43 -11.27
N GLU A 9 33.49 13.49 -10.68
CA GLU A 9 34.66 12.82 -11.30
C GLU A 9 34.29 11.60 -12.16
N ILE A 10 32.99 11.26 -12.25
CA ILE A 10 32.53 10.05 -12.91
C ILE A 10 32.05 10.39 -14.32
N ASP A 11 32.48 9.56 -15.27
CA ASP A 11 32.11 9.64 -16.68
C ASP A 11 30.59 9.50 -16.88
N ASP A 12 30.04 10.27 -17.83
CA ASP A 12 28.61 10.41 -18.02
C ASP A 12 27.98 9.10 -18.52
N ASP A 13 28.69 8.35 -19.38
CA ASP A 13 28.25 7.04 -19.86
C ASP A 13 28.12 6.04 -18.70
N ARG A 14 29.03 6.12 -17.72
CA ARG A 14 28.99 5.27 -16.53
C ARG A 14 27.86 5.68 -15.58
N CYS A 15 27.62 6.97 -15.42
CA CYS A 15 26.46 7.49 -14.67
C CYS A 15 25.14 7.04 -15.30
N TYR A 16 25.04 7.05 -16.63
CA TYR A 16 23.85 6.59 -17.34
C TYR A 16 23.60 5.08 -17.16
N GLN A 17 24.64 4.24 -17.22
CA GLN A 17 24.50 2.81 -16.94
C GLN A 17 24.03 2.52 -15.51
N TRP A 18 24.56 3.24 -14.52
CA TRP A 18 24.11 3.11 -13.13
C TRP A 18 22.69 3.59 -12.92
N TYR A 19 22.28 4.67 -13.60
CA TYR A 19 20.89 5.11 -13.61
C TYR A 19 19.95 4.01 -14.13
N LEU A 20 20.29 3.37 -15.26
CA LEU A 20 19.48 2.29 -15.82
C LEU A 20 19.36 1.10 -14.86
N ASP A 21 20.46 0.67 -14.25
CA ASP A 21 20.49 -0.45 -13.31
C ASP A 21 19.66 -0.17 -12.03
N GLN A 22 19.83 1.03 -11.46
CA GLN A 22 19.06 1.46 -10.29
C GLN A 22 17.58 1.62 -10.60
N SER A 23 17.23 2.17 -11.77
CA SER A 23 15.83 2.30 -12.21
C SER A 23 15.17 0.94 -12.42
N ALA A 24 15.90 -0.03 -12.99
CA ALA A 24 15.43 -1.41 -13.12
C ALA A 24 15.20 -2.07 -11.75
N THR A 25 16.14 -1.89 -10.82
CA THR A 25 16.05 -2.42 -9.45
C THR A 25 14.86 -1.83 -8.69
N LEU A 26 14.62 -0.52 -8.80
CA LEU A 26 13.46 0.14 -8.19
C LEU A 26 12.14 -0.38 -8.77
N SER A 27 12.08 -0.57 -10.08
CA SER A 27 10.90 -1.08 -10.78
C SER A 27 10.58 -2.51 -10.37
N ALA A 28 11.59 -3.39 -10.31
CA ALA A 28 11.44 -4.76 -9.85
C ALA A 28 11.01 -4.82 -8.37
N GLY A 29 11.63 -3.99 -7.51
CA GLY A 29 11.27 -3.89 -6.10
C GLY A 29 9.85 -3.37 -5.86
N ARG A 30 9.32 -2.52 -6.77
CA ARG A 30 7.93 -2.09 -6.76
C ARG A 30 6.98 -3.22 -7.17
N ALA A 31 7.27 -3.92 -8.26
CA ALA A 31 6.43 -5.03 -8.72
C ALA A 31 6.25 -6.09 -7.62
N ALA A 32 7.35 -6.50 -6.97
CA ALA A 32 7.31 -7.44 -5.85
C ALA A 32 6.49 -6.93 -4.64
N ARG A 33 6.42 -5.60 -4.42
CA ARG A 33 5.57 -5.00 -3.37
C ARG A 33 4.10 -4.94 -3.78
N GLN A 34 3.81 -4.69 -5.06
CA GLN A 34 2.45 -4.69 -5.59
C GLN A 34 1.84 -6.10 -5.54
N ASP A 35 2.63 -7.14 -5.79
CA ASP A 35 2.21 -8.54 -5.63
C ASP A 35 2.15 -8.99 -4.16
N GLY A 36 2.54 -8.12 -3.23
CA GLY A 36 2.62 -8.41 -1.82
C GLY A 36 1.30 -8.27 -1.06
N LEU A 37 1.42 -8.23 0.26
CA LEU A 37 0.33 -8.22 1.24
C LEU A 37 -0.78 -7.17 0.99
N ILE A 38 -0.49 -6.03 0.35
CA ILE A 38 -1.51 -5.03 0.01
C ILE A 38 -2.46 -5.51 -1.08
N ALA A 39 -1.97 -6.25 -2.09
CA ALA A 39 -2.85 -6.88 -3.08
C ALA A 39 -3.71 -7.96 -2.42
N THR A 40 -3.13 -8.77 -1.54
CA THR A 40 -3.89 -9.77 -0.76
C THR A 40 -4.99 -9.13 0.07
N ILE A 41 -4.70 -8.05 0.80
CA ILE A 41 -5.70 -7.33 1.60
C ILE A 41 -6.79 -6.74 0.70
N THR A 42 -6.42 -6.20 -0.46
CA THR A 42 -7.37 -5.68 -1.45
C THR A 42 -8.32 -6.77 -1.92
N GLN A 43 -7.79 -7.93 -2.31
CA GLN A 43 -8.57 -9.08 -2.78
C GLN A 43 -9.48 -9.64 -1.68
N ILE A 44 -8.94 -9.92 -0.48
CA ILE A 44 -9.71 -10.50 0.61
C ILE A 44 -10.76 -9.50 1.11
N SER A 45 -10.40 -8.23 1.29
CA SER A 45 -11.35 -7.23 1.81
C SER A 45 -12.48 -6.96 0.83
N SER A 46 -12.20 -6.86 -0.48
CA SER A 46 -13.25 -6.69 -1.49
C SER A 46 -14.18 -7.91 -1.57
N ALA A 47 -13.63 -9.12 -1.48
CA ALA A 47 -14.43 -10.33 -1.41
C ALA A 47 -15.25 -10.39 -0.11
N ALA A 48 -14.66 -10.07 1.04
CA ALA A 48 -15.31 -10.14 2.36
C ALA A 48 -16.50 -9.16 2.49
N VAL A 49 -16.37 -7.94 1.97
CA VAL A 49 -17.45 -6.94 1.99
C VAL A 49 -18.71 -7.44 1.28
N LEU A 50 -18.56 -8.29 0.26
CA LEU A 50 -19.68 -8.88 -0.48
C LEU A 50 -20.12 -10.24 0.08
N ALA A 51 -19.15 -11.10 0.37
CA ALA A 51 -19.39 -12.47 0.79
C ALA A 51 -20.03 -12.54 2.18
N VAL A 52 -19.57 -11.74 3.14
CA VAL A 52 -20.09 -11.82 4.52
C VAL A 52 -21.57 -11.48 4.59
N PRO A 53 -22.08 -10.36 4.03
CA PRO A 53 -23.52 -10.13 3.94
C PRO A 53 -24.24 -11.23 3.17
N GLY A 54 -23.67 -11.71 2.06
CA GLY A 54 -24.26 -12.78 1.25
C GLY A 54 -24.45 -14.08 2.03
N PHE A 55 -23.45 -14.50 2.81
CA PHE A 55 -23.53 -15.68 3.67
C PHE A 55 -24.59 -15.53 4.76
N VAL A 56 -24.67 -14.35 5.37
CA VAL A 56 -25.65 -14.09 6.44
C VAL A 56 -27.08 -14.05 5.90
N VAL A 57 -27.29 -13.50 4.71
CA VAL A 57 -28.60 -13.57 4.03
C VAL A 57 -28.95 -15.00 3.63
N ALA A 58 -27.96 -15.78 3.20
CA ALA A 58 -28.16 -17.18 2.83
C ALA A 58 -28.40 -18.10 4.04
N SER A 59 -27.92 -17.74 5.23
CA SER A 59 -28.29 -18.44 6.46
C SER A 59 -29.77 -18.18 6.78
N GLU A 60 -30.50 -19.22 7.19
CA GLU A 60 -31.93 -19.15 7.52
C GLU A 60 -32.28 -18.12 8.62
N SER A 61 -31.25 -17.62 9.32
CA SER A 61 -31.30 -16.53 10.30
C SER A 61 -31.56 -15.14 9.72
N GLY A 62 -31.34 -14.93 8.41
CA GLY A 62 -31.43 -13.60 7.78
C GLY A 62 -30.42 -12.59 8.33
N LEU A 63 -30.44 -11.35 7.83
CA LEU A 63 -29.55 -10.29 8.34
C LEU A 63 -29.99 -9.85 9.75
N PRO A 64 -29.15 -10.02 10.79
CA PRO A 64 -29.46 -9.51 12.11
C PRO A 64 -29.56 -7.99 12.06
N SER A 65 -30.46 -7.41 12.88
CA SER A 65 -30.52 -5.96 13.02
C SER A 65 -29.19 -5.42 13.54
N PHE A 66 -28.87 -4.16 13.19
CA PHE A 66 -27.62 -3.53 13.60
C PHE A 66 -27.36 -3.68 15.12
N TRP A 67 -28.38 -3.42 15.92
CA TRP A 67 -28.33 -3.51 17.38
C TRP A 67 -28.17 -4.94 17.92
N ALA A 68 -28.55 -5.96 17.14
CA ALA A 68 -28.41 -7.35 17.56
C ALA A 68 -26.97 -7.87 17.36
N ASN A 69 -26.23 -7.36 16.37
CA ASN A 69 -24.86 -7.79 16.10
C ASN A 69 -23.97 -6.67 15.55
N GLU A 70 -23.76 -5.64 16.37
CA GLU A 70 -22.93 -4.47 16.03
C GLU A 70 -21.51 -4.87 15.61
N ILE A 71 -20.95 -5.91 16.25
CA ILE A 71 -19.61 -6.43 16.01
C ILE A 71 -19.43 -6.88 14.55
N LEU A 72 -20.43 -7.57 13.99
CA LEU A 72 -20.41 -8.01 12.60
C LEU A 72 -20.38 -6.81 11.64
N TYR A 73 -21.23 -5.80 11.88
CA TYR A 73 -21.27 -4.60 11.04
C TYR A 73 -19.98 -3.78 11.14
N PHE A 74 -19.38 -3.67 12.32
CA PHE A 74 -18.05 -3.06 12.49
C PHE A 74 -16.95 -3.86 11.77
N GLY A 75 -17.05 -5.20 11.75
CA GLY A 75 -16.15 -6.05 10.96
C GLY A 75 -16.25 -5.79 9.45
N ILE A 76 -17.48 -5.79 8.90
CA ILE A 76 -17.74 -5.55 7.47
C ILE A 76 -17.28 -4.15 7.05
N THR A 77 -17.65 -3.12 7.81
CA THR A 77 -17.20 -1.75 7.56
C THR A 77 -15.69 -1.60 7.71
N GLY A 78 -15.07 -2.34 8.64
CA GLY A 78 -13.63 -2.46 8.80
C GLY A 78 -12.93 -2.96 7.53
N PHE A 79 -13.49 -3.97 6.85
CA PHE A 79 -12.97 -4.43 5.56
C PHE A 79 -13.06 -3.34 4.49
N GLY A 80 -14.15 -2.57 4.47
CA GLY A 80 -14.27 -1.38 3.60
C GLY A 80 -13.17 -0.35 3.87
N GLY A 81 -12.89 -0.06 5.14
CA GLY A 81 -11.79 0.82 5.54
C GLY A 81 -10.41 0.27 5.16
N ALA A 82 -10.18 -1.02 5.36
CA ALA A 82 -8.93 -1.69 4.99
C ALA A 82 -8.67 -1.63 3.48
N LEU A 83 -9.73 -1.82 2.67
CA LEU A 83 -9.71 -1.71 1.22
C LEU A 83 -9.35 -0.28 0.76
N LEU A 84 -10.03 0.74 1.30
CA LEU A 84 -9.73 2.14 0.96
C LEU A 84 -8.29 2.52 1.34
N ALA A 85 -7.82 2.08 2.51
CA ALA A 85 -6.44 2.31 2.93
C ALA A 85 -5.42 1.59 2.03
N ALA A 86 -5.73 0.37 1.57
CA ALA A 86 -4.91 -0.36 0.62
C ALA A 86 -4.84 0.35 -0.74
N MET A 87 -5.96 0.84 -1.26
CA MET A 87 -6.00 1.64 -2.49
C MET A 87 -5.21 2.95 -2.35
N ALA A 88 -5.31 3.63 -1.20
CA ALA A 88 -4.52 4.81 -0.92
C ALA A 88 -3.01 4.49 -0.88
N GLU A 89 -2.61 3.35 -0.32
CA GLU A 89 -1.21 2.88 -0.35
C GLU A 89 -0.73 2.68 -1.79
N GLN A 90 -1.52 2.03 -2.64
CA GLN A 90 -1.18 1.82 -4.04
C GLN A 90 -1.01 3.15 -4.78
N HIS A 91 -1.89 4.12 -4.54
CA HIS A 91 -1.79 5.45 -5.12
C HIS A 91 -0.54 6.21 -4.65
N TYR A 92 -0.27 6.25 -3.34
CA TYR A 92 0.93 6.93 -2.82
C TYR A 92 2.22 6.24 -3.23
N SER A 93 2.22 4.90 -3.30
CA SER A 93 3.34 4.10 -3.78
C SER A 93 3.63 4.41 -5.25
N ALA A 94 2.60 4.56 -6.07
CA ALA A 94 2.75 4.95 -7.47
C ALA A 94 3.40 6.33 -7.63
N LYS A 95 2.92 7.31 -6.85
CA LYS A 95 3.46 8.67 -6.85
C LYS A 95 4.88 8.74 -6.30
N ALA A 96 5.17 8.00 -5.23
CA ALA A 96 6.50 7.95 -4.63
C ALA A 96 7.54 7.35 -5.59
N HIS A 97 7.16 6.33 -6.35
CA HIS A 97 8.03 5.72 -7.36
C HIS A 97 8.38 6.67 -8.50
N GLN A 98 7.38 7.41 -9.03
CA GLN A 98 7.64 8.41 -10.07
C GLN A 98 8.63 9.48 -9.58
N LYS A 99 8.42 9.97 -8.35
CA LYS A 99 9.36 10.91 -7.73
C LYS A 99 10.75 10.32 -7.50
N GLN A 100 10.84 9.05 -7.10
CA GLN A 100 12.14 8.41 -6.91
C GLN A 100 12.90 8.28 -8.23
N ILE A 101 12.22 7.97 -9.34
CA ILE A 101 12.85 7.97 -10.67
C ILE A 101 13.33 9.39 -11.03
N GLU A 102 12.52 10.42 -10.80
CA GLU A 102 12.89 11.81 -11.09
C GLU A 102 14.10 12.27 -10.25
N ILE A 103 14.16 11.90 -8.97
CA ILE A 103 15.31 12.19 -8.09
C ILE A 103 16.55 11.44 -8.58
N LEU A 104 16.40 10.16 -8.95
CA LEU A 104 17.48 9.33 -9.46
C LEU A 104 18.05 9.90 -10.76
N GLU A 105 17.17 10.33 -11.66
CA GLU A 105 17.54 11.01 -12.91
C GLU A 105 18.36 12.27 -12.58
N LYS A 106 17.81 13.20 -11.81
CA LYS A 106 18.52 14.44 -11.42
C LYS A 106 19.85 14.18 -10.72
N PHE A 107 19.96 13.10 -9.95
CA PHE A 107 21.19 12.70 -9.28
C PHE A 107 22.25 12.22 -10.26
N TYR A 108 21.92 11.30 -11.18
CA TYR A 108 22.88 10.78 -12.14
C TYR A 108 23.21 11.76 -13.27
N PHE A 109 22.32 12.70 -13.57
CA PHE A 109 22.60 13.84 -14.47
C PHE A 109 23.26 15.03 -13.76
N LYS A 110 23.68 14.86 -12.49
CA LYS A 110 24.43 15.86 -11.70
C LYS A 110 23.70 17.19 -11.47
N GLU A 111 22.37 17.20 -11.63
CA GLU A 111 21.52 18.37 -11.41
C GLU A 111 21.16 18.55 -9.93
N SER A 112 21.19 17.49 -9.13
CA SER A 112 20.84 17.51 -7.71
C SER A 112 21.64 16.48 -6.91
N SER A 113 22.04 16.84 -5.69
CA SER A 113 22.66 15.92 -4.73
C SER A 113 21.65 15.16 -3.87
N GLU A 114 20.35 15.39 -4.05
CA GLU A 114 19.30 14.67 -3.33
C GLU A 114 19.16 13.22 -3.84
N THR A 115 19.08 12.28 -2.90
CA THR A 115 19.00 10.84 -3.21
C THR A 115 17.71 10.18 -2.74
N GLU A 116 16.92 10.82 -1.85
CA GLU A 116 15.71 10.21 -1.28
C GLU A 116 14.62 11.21 -0.89
N ASP A 117 13.35 10.90 -1.20
CA ASP A 117 12.16 11.58 -0.65
C ASP A 117 11.61 10.82 0.57
N ILE A 118 12.05 11.23 1.76
CA ILE A 118 11.63 10.65 3.05
C ILE A 118 10.13 10.86 3.29
N ALA A 119 9.57 12.00 2.86
CA ALA A 119 8.19 12.35 3.14
C ALA A 119 7.21 11.44 2.38
N SER A 120 7.47 11.18 1.10
CA SER A 120 6.66 10.25 0.29
C SER A 120 6.77 8.83 0.82
N ARG A 121 7.96 8.38 1.22
CA ARG A 121 8.17 7.05 1.83
C ARG A 121 7.37 6.86 3.12
N ASN A 122 7.29 7.89 3.96
CA ASN A 122 6.54 7.83 5.21
C ASN A 122 5.02 7.73 4.97
N LYS A 123 4.48 8.41 3.96
CA LYS A 123 3.04 8.28 3.59
C LYS A 123 2.68 6.86 3.18
N VAL A 124 3.51 6.22 2.36
CA VAL A 124 3.32 4.82 1.94
C VAL A 124 3.35 3.88 3.15
N LYS A 125 4.34 4.04 4.03
CA LYS A 125 4.44 3.23 5.27
C LYS A 125 3.23 3.40 6.18
N TRP A 126 2.72 4.63 6.32
CA TRP A 126 1.56 4.91 7.15
C TRP A 126 0.30 4.27 6.57
N ALA A 127 0.00 4.50 5.29
CA ALA A 127 -1.14 3.89 4.61
C ALA A 127 -1.12 2.36 4.70
N ARG A 128 0.07 1.75 4.52
CA ARG A 128 0.28 0.31 4.66
C ARG A 128 -0.04 -0.20 6.07
N ARG A 129 0.51 0.44 7.11
CA ARG A 129 0.25 0.06 8.51
C ARG A 129 -1.24 0.20 8.85
N THR A 130 -1.87 1.28 8.42
CA THR A 130 -3.30 1.51 8.63
C THR A 130 -4.14 0.43 7.97
N SER A 131 -3.84 0.07 6.72
CA SER A 131 -4.52 -1.02 6.02
C SER A 131 -4.38 -2.36 6.77
N TYR A 132 -3.18 -2.66 7.28
CA TYR A 132 -2.93 -3.91 8.02
C TYR A 132 -3.71 -3.98 9.33
N LEU A 133 -3.69 -2.90 10.11
CA LEU A 133 -4.41 -2.84 11.39
C LEU A 133 -5.91 -2.95 11.19
N LEU A 134 -6.46 -2.22 10.21
CA LEU A 134 -7.88 -2.29 9.87
C LEU A 134 -8.26 -3.68 9.37
N PHE A 135 -7.43 -4.32 8.54
CA PHE A 135 -7.69 -5.65 8.03
C PHE A 135 -7.72 -6.71 9.14
N LEU A 136 -6.74 -6.70 10.05
CA LEU A 136 -6.70 -7.62 11.18
C LEU A 136 -7.88 -7.42 12.12
N LEU A 137 -8.23 -6.17 12.41
CA LEU A 137 -9.37 -5.84 13.24
C LEU A 137 -10.70 -6.24 12.57
N ALA A 138 -10.83 -6.03 11.26
CA ALA A 138 -11.99 -6.45 10.49
C ALA A 138 -12.15 -7.98 10.51
N LEU A 139 -11.05 -8.72 10.35
CA LEU A 139 -11.03 -10.18 10.43
C LEU A 139 -11.50 -10.68 11.79
N THR A 140 -10.94 -10.15 12.89
CA THR A 140 -11.29 -10.61 14.24
C THR A 140 -12.72 -10.25 14.60
N LEU A 141 -13.17 -9.03 14.31
CA LEU A 141 -14.55 -8.63 14.56
C LEU A 141 -15.54 -9.44 13.72
N THR A 142 -15.27 -9.64 12.44
CA THR A 142 -16.17 -10.43 11.59
C THR A 142 -16.26 -11.87 12.05
N ALA A 143 -15.13 -12.49 12.40
CA ALA A 143 -15.11 -13.86 12.92
C ALA A 143 -15.91 -13.99 14.24
N VAL A 144 -15.69 -13.07 15.19
CA VAL A 144 -16.43 -13.07 16.47
C VAL A 144 -17.92 -12.76 16.24
N GLY A 145 -18.22 -11.84 15.33
CA GLY A 145 -19.59 -11.48 14.94
C GLY A 145 -20.33 -12.68 14.38
N LEU A 146 -19.73 -13.42 13.45
CA LEU A 146 -20.30 -14.62 12.84
C LEU A 146 -20.54 -15.75 13.85
N ILE A 147 -19.66 -15.94 14.84
CA ILE A 147 -19.84 -16.95 15.91
C ILE A 147 -21.04 -16.61 16.81
N ARG A 148 -21.44 -15.34 16.87
CA ARG A 148 -22.54 -14.84 17.71
C ARG A 148 -23.87 -14.67 16.96
N ILE A 149 -23.92 -14.99 15.66
CA ILE A 149 -25.17 -15.08 14.88
C ILE A 149 -25.85 -16.41 15.22
#